data_AF-A0A087XTH3-F1
#
_entry.id   AF-A0A087XTH3-F1
#
_cell.length_a   1.000
_cell.length_b   1.000
_cell.length_c   1.000
_cell.angle_alpha   90.00
_cell.angle_beta   90.00
_cell.angle_gamma   90.00
#
_symmetry.space_group_name_H-M   'P 1'
#
loop_
_entity.id
_entity.type
_entity.pdbx_description
1 polymer ?
#
loop_
_entity_poly.entity_id
_entity_poly.type
_entity_poly.pdbx_seq_one_letter_code
_entity_poly.pdbx_strand_id
1 'polypeptide(L)'
;METLHVEEYHITLAKTVIQRLQVDLERSASINRSLGSRVAQCSLNGLADFLYSFQRKVEMFHEGMQSGMFGDNDDGYVSKTIAMVNCCPPFRGFVQRCAQCDPSVSEDSLRRANKSLDHIVQQGVRVLSERLYLHIRLFFERLVKRKWLTNVEPYDQIEAAIKEDFKKYRRMDNPPYELLVAEVHRRVVMEYLRSIMRGRIICTSMKMRKRMAGRLRDEGRQIKALFKDLESPSSWLDSALSHISELIQLEDIPSIQMEVGVLVREFPDVRTKHVSAILNIRGMTRQAERQEILNIVKDIESDGGPGPLSRDRALFAEVPVTSEVHCLNVGLSRIALTASSCVSALRPRRRKTRTSTQENPDDAL
;
A
#
# COMPACT_ATOMS: atom_id res chain seq x y z
N MET A 1 -31.31 10.88 -23.75
CA MET A 1 -30.07 10.84 -22.93
C MET A 1 -30.14 12.02 -22.00
N GLU A 2 -30.57 11.82 -20.75
CA GLU A 2 -30.82 12.93 -19.83
C GLU A 2 -30.29 12.60 -18.43
N THR A 3 -29.86 13.64 -17.71
CA THR A 3 -29.55 13.67 -16.28
C THR A 3 -28.67 12.54 -15.71
N LEU A 4 -27.40 12.48 -16.13
CA LEU A 4 -26.31 11.91 -15.32
C LEU A 4 -25.70 12.95 -14.35
N HIS A 5 -26.51 13.92 -13.89
CA HIS A 5 -26.02 15.18 -13.31
C HIS A 5 -26.31 15.37 -11.81
N VAL A 6 -26.78 14.34 -11.12
CA VAL A 6 -26.87 14.30 -9.66
C VAL A 6 -25.79 13.33 -9.17
N GLU A 7 -24.92 13.77 -8.26
CA GLU A 7 -23.99 12.90 -7.55
C GLU A 7 -24.77 12.09 -6.49
N GLU A 8 -25.55 11.09 -6.93
CA GLU A 8 -26.29 10.21 -6.03
C GLU A 8 -25.34 9.20 -5.37
N TYR A 9 -24.76 9.59 -4.22
CA TYR A 9 -24.00 8.70 -3.34
C TYR A 9 -24.89 7.68 -2.57
N HIS A 10 -26.18 7.59 -2.90
CA HIS A 10 -27.14 6.68 -2.29
C HIS A 10 -28.15 6.22 -3.33
N ILE A 11 -28.41 4.91 -3.43
CA ILE A 11 -29.53 4.38 -4.22
C ILE A 11 -30.63 3.86 -3.29
N THR A 12 -31.90 3.98 -3.71
CA THR A 12 -33.06 3.58 -2.90
C THR A 12 -33.20 2.07 -2.70
N LEU A 13 -32.38 1.25 -3.36
CA LEU A 13 -32.46 -0.21 -3.40
C LEU A 13 -32.57 -0.85 -2.02
N ALA A 14 -31.65 -0.55 -1.10
CA ALA A 14 -31.66 -1.12 0.24
C ALA A 14 -32.91 -0.71 1.02
N LYS A 15 -33.29 0.56 0.96
CA LYS A 15 -34.51 1.08 1.61
C LYS A 15 -35.76 0.36 1.11
N THR A 16 -35.94 0.26 -0.21
CA THR A 16 -37.12 -0.36 -0.84
C THR A 16 -37.24 -1.85 -0.50
N VAL A 17 -36.14 -2.61 -0.58
CA VAL A 17 -36.13 -4.05 -0.27
C VAL A 17 -36.40 -4.28 1.23
N ILE A 18 -35.73 -3.53 2.10
CA ILE A 18 -35.92 -3.62 3.56
C ILE A 18 -37.35 -3.26 3.93
N GLN A 19 -37.90 -2.14 3.43
CA GLN A 19 -39.28 -1.74 3.72
C GLN A 19 -40.30 -2.80 3.26
N ARG A 20 -40.11 -3.40 2.08
CA ARG A 20 -41.04 -4.44 1.60
C ARG A 20 -41.01 -5.68 2.49
N LEU A 21 -39.84 -6.15 2.93
CA LEU A 21 -39.72 -7.33 3.79
C LEU A 21 -40.17 -7.05 5.23
N GLN A 22 -39.85 -5.88 5.78
CA GLN A 22 -40.20 -5.46 7.14
C GLN A 22 -41.72 -5.56 7.41
N VAL A 23 -42.56 -5.16 6.45
CA VAL A 23 -44.03 -5.27 6.53
C VAL A 23 -44.51 -6.72 6.73
N ASP A 24 -43.86 -7.68 6.08
CA ASP A 24 -44.25 -9.09 6.17
C ASP A 24 -43.73 -9.75 7.47
N LEU A 25 -42.60 -9.27 8.02
CA LEU A 25 -42.10 -9.63 9.35
C LEU A 25 -43.02 -9.12 10.47
N GLU A 26 -43.42 -7.85 10.43
CA GLU A 26 -44.28 -7.25 11.46
C GLU A 26 -45.67 -7.91 11.51
N ARG A 27 -46.25 -8.19 10.33
CA ARG A 27 -47.54 -8.90 10.20
C ARG A 27 -47.49 -10.35 10.65
N SER A 28 -46.37 -11.06 10.44
CA SER A 28 -46.25 -12.45 10.88
C SER A 28 -45.97 -12.56 12.38
N ALA A 29 -45.15 -11.65 12.93
CA ALA A 29 -44.88 -11.58 14.36
C ALA A 29 -46.11 -11.20 15.20
N SER A 30 -46.99 -10.33 14.69
CA SER A 30 -48.22 -9.92 15.40
C SER A 30 -49.28 -11.03 15.48
N ILE A 31 -49.22 -12.05 14.61
CA ILE A 31 -50.11 -13.21 14.65
C ILE A 31 -49.62 -14.23 15.69
N ASN A 32 -48.36 -14.68 15.60
CA ASN A 32 -47.67 -15.41 16.68
C ASN A 32 -46.16 -15.54 16.42
N ARG A 33 -45.40 -15.82 17.48
CA ARG A 33 -43.93 -15.95 17.45
C ARG A 33 -43.41 -17.02 16.49
N SER A 34 -44.09 -18.17 16.34
CA SER A 34 -43.65 -19.25 15.46
C SER A 34 -43.79 -18.87 13.97
N LEU A 35 -44.88 -18.19 13.62
CA LEU A 35 -45.05 -17.65 12.27
C LEU A 35 -44.03 -16.54 11.98
N GLY A 36 -43.79 -15.63 12.92
CA GLY A 36 -42.76 -14.60 12.80
C GLY A 36 -41.35 -15.16 12.57
N SER A 37 -40.96 -16.19 13.34
CA SER A 37 -39.69 -16.92 13.14
C SER A 37 -39.57 -17.51 11.73
N ARG A 38 -40.60 -18.27 11.29
CA ARG A 38 -40.60 -18.92 9.98
C ARG A 38 -40.54 -17.92 8.83
N VAL A 39 -41.26 -16.79 8.93
CA VAL A 39 -41.18 -15.73 7.92
C VAL A 39 -39.82 -15.04 7.95
N ALA A 40 -39.21 -14.78 9.11
CA ALA A 40 -37.85 -14.25 9.21
C ALA A 40 -36.81 -15.17 8.54
N GLN A 41 -36.93 -16.50 8.72
CA GLN A 41 -36.06 -17.48 8.07
C GLN A 41 -36.25 -17.49 6.53
N CYS A 42 -37.49 -17.47 6.05
CA CYS A 42 -37.78 -17.40 4.60
C CYS A 42 -37.31 -16.07 3.98
N SER A 43 -37.56 -14.93 4.64
CA SER A 43 -37.10 -13.61 4.21
C SER A 43 -35.56 -13.52 4.19
N LEU A 44 -34.87 -14.11 5.16
CA LEU A 44 -33.40 -14.15 5.16
C LEU A 44 -32.84 -15.01 4.02
N ASN A 45 -33.45 -16.16 3.71
CA ASN A 45 -33.02 -16.97 2.56
C ASN A 45 -33.18 -16.19 1.24
N GLY A 46 -34.39 -15.68 0.98
CA GLY A 46 -34.65 -14.90 -0.25
C GLY A 46 -33.79 -13.64 -0.35
N LEU A 47 -33.47 -13.00 0.78
CA LEU A 47 -32.54 -11.88 0.82
C LEU A 47 -31.10 -12.30 0.53
N ALA A 48 -30.63 -13.46 1.01
CA ALA A 48 -29.31 -13.99 0.66
C ALA A 48 -29.16 -14.23 -0.85
N ASP A 49 -30.21 -14.79 -1.48
CA ASP A 49 -30.25 -15.02 -2.94
C ASP A 49 -30.29 -13.70 -3.72
N PHE A 50 -31.07 -12.72 -3.24
CA PHE A 50 -31.08 -11.36 -3.79
C PHE A 50 -29.71 -10.67 -3.66
N LEU A 51 -29.05 -10.76 -2.50
CA LEU A 51 -27.76 -10.12 -2.25
C LEU A 51 -26.65 -10.70 -3.12
N TYR A 52 -26.67 -12.00 -3.40
CA TYR A 52 -25.79 -12.62 -4.39
C TYR A 52 -26.07 -12.11 -5.82
N SER A 53 -27.33 -11.93 -6.19
CA SER A 53 -27.70 -11.32 -7.48
C SER A 53 -27.24 -9.86 -7.58
N PHE A 54 -27.36 -9.08 -6.49
CA PHE A 54 -26.84 -7.71 -6.40
C PHE A 54 -25.31 -7.68 -6.52
N GLN A 55 -24.60 -8.56 -5.81
CA GLN A 55 -23.15 -8.73 -5.92
C GLN A 55 -22.71 -8.95 -7.38
N ARG A 56 -23.33 -9.91 -8.09
CA ARG A 56 -23.04 -10.16 -9.52
C ARG A 56 -23.33 -8.94 -10.40
N LYS A 57 -24.31 -8.09 -10.05
CA LYS A 57 -24.60 -6.84 -10.78
C LYS A 57 -23.58 -5.73 -10.51
N VAL A 58 -23.06 -5.64 -9.28
CA VAL A 58 -21.94 -4.74 -8.92
C VAL A 58 -20.66 -5.15 -9.68
N GLU A 59 -20.35 -6.45 -9.71
CA GLU A 59 -19.20 -6.99 -10.46
C GLU A 59 -19.27 -6.63 -11.95
N MET A 60 -20.39 -6.92 -12.63
CA MET A 60 -20.57 -6.58 -14.06
C MET A 60 -20.52 -5.07 -14.34
N PHE A 61 -20.89 -4.22 -13.38
CA PHE A 61 -20.72 -2.77 -13.51
C PHE A 61 -19.22 -2.39 -13.50
N HIS A 62 -18.44 -2.92 -12.56
CA HIS A 62 -17.00 -2.66 -12.50
C HIS A 62 -16.24 -3.24 -13.72
N GLU A 63 -16.63 -4.43 -14.19
CA GLU A 63 -16.11 -5.04 -15.43
C GLU A 63 -16.39 -4.15 -16.65
N GLY A 64 -17.63 -3.66 -16.82
CA GLY A 64 -18.00 -2.79 -17.93
C GLY A 64 -17.33 -1.41 -17.88
N MET A 65 -17.14 -0.84 -16.68
CA MET A 65 -16.37 0.40 -16.49
C MET A 65 -14.90 0.20 -16.86
N GLN A 66 -14.26 -0.91 -16.43
CA GLN A 66 -12.87 -1.23 -16.78
C GLN A 66 -12.68 -1.51 -18.28
N SER A 67 -13.70 -2.07 -18.94
CA SER A 67 -13.72 -2.27 -20.40
C SER A 67 -14.09 -1.00 -21.20
N GLY A 68 -14.24 0.17 -20.55
CA GLY A 68 -14.57 1.43 -21.20
C GLY A 68 -15.99 1.54 -21.76
N MET A 69 -16.88 0.58 -21.48
CA MET A 69 -18.22 0.47 -22.09
C MET A 69 -19.15 1.65 -21.78
N PHE A 70 -18.85 2.42 -20.74
CA PHE A 70 -19.68 3.53 -20.25
C PHE A 70 -19.04 4.92 -20.44
N GLY A 71 -17.84 4.98 -21.03
CA GLY A 71 -17.07 6.23 -21.25
C GLY A 71 -16.44 6.84 -19.99
N ASP A 72 -15.61 7.86 -20.21
CA ASP A 72 -14.81 8.55 -19.17
C ASP A 72 -15.65 9.53 -18.31
N ASN A 73 -16.76 9.07 -17.71
CA ASN A 73 -17.43 9.80 -16.64
C ASN A 73 -16.87 9.35 -15.27
N ASP A 74 -15.68 9.86 -14.96
CA ASP A 74 -14.87 9.46 -13.81
C ASP A 74 -15.56 9.73 -12.46
N ASP A 75 -16.21 10.89 -12.31
CA ASP A 75 -17.01 11.25 -11.14
C ASP A 75 -18.33 10.46 -11.04
N GLY A 76 -18.94 10.17 -12.18
CA GLY A 76 -20.06 9.25 -12.29
C GLY A 76 -19.71 7.81 -11.92
N TYR A 77 -18.43 7.42 -11.95
CA TYR A 77 -17.97 6.11 -11.47
C TYR A 77 -17.76 6.10 -9.95
N VAL A 78 -17.13 7.13 -9.39
CA VAL A 78 -16.90 7.27 -7.94
C VAL A 78 -18.22 7.32 -7.18
N SER A 79 -19.14 8.21 -7.58
CA SER A 79 -20.45 8.39 -6.93
C SER A 79 -21.28 7.09 -6.91
N LYS A 80 -21.41 6.41 -8.06
CA LYS A 80 -22.12 5.12 -8.16
C LYS A 80 -21.45 4.00 -7.35
N THR A 81 -20.12 3.94 -7.32
CA THR A 81 -19.38 2.96 -6.51
C THR A 81 -19.72 3.12 -5.03
N ILE A 82 -19.70 4.36 -4.53
CA ILE A 82 -20.11 4.69 -3.16
C ILE A 82 -21.58 4.33 -2.91
N ALA A 83 -22.48 4.66 -3.84
CA ALA A 83 -23.91 4.39 -3.69
C ALA A 83 -24.28 2.91 -3.61
N MET A 84 -23.56 2.04 -4.33
CA MET A 84 -23.71 0.58 -4.21
C MET A 84 -23.16 0.06 -2.88
N VAL A 85 -22.06 0.63 -2.38
CA VAL A 85 -21.47 0.28 -1.07
C VAL A 85 -22.37 0.73 0.10
N ASN A 86 -23.00 1.91 0.01
CA ASN A 86 -23.91 2.44 1.04
C ASN A 86 -25.22 1.63 1.16
N CYS A 87 -25.54 0.74 0.21
CA CYS A 87 -26.57 -0.27 0.41
C CYS A 87 -26.20 -1.30 1.50
N CYS A 88 -24.91 -1.53 1.74
CA CYS A 88 -24.45 -2.64 2.56
C CYS A 88 -24.71 -2.49 4.06
N PRO A 89 -24.46 -1.34 4.74
CA PRO A 89 -24.74 -1.21 6.17
C PRO A 89 -26.23 -1.40 6.53
N PRO A 90 -27.22 -0.81 5.81
CA PRO A 90 -28.63 -1.11 6.03
C PRO A 90 -28.98 -2.59 5.83
N PHE A 91 -28.44 -3.25 4.79
CA PHE A 91 -28.68 -4.67 4.55
C PHE A 91 -28.08 -5.55 5.67
N ARG A 92 -26.86 -5.28 6.14
CA ARG A 92 -26.26 -6.00 7.29
C ARG A 92 -27.13 -5.86 8.53
N GLY A 93 -27.58 -4.64 8.85
CA GLY A 93 -28.44 -4.37 10.00
C GLY A 93 -29.81 -5.08 9.91
N PHE A 94 -30.36 -5.26 8.71
CA PHE A 94 -31.59 -6.05 8.52
C PHE A 94 -31.34 -7.57 8.63
N VAL A 95 -30.28 -8.07 7.98
CA VAL A 95 -29.83 -9.48 8.04
C VAL A 95 -29.60 -9.92 9.50
N GLN A 96 -28.95 -9.08 10.31
CA GLN A 96 -28.74 -9.34 11.74
C GLN A 96 -30.05 -9.40 12.53
N ARG A 97 -31.03 -8.52 12.26
CA ARG A 97 -32.34 -8.58 12.93
C ARG A 97 -33.11 -9.87 12.59
N CYS A 98 -33.11 -10.29 11.32
CA CYS A 98 -33.73 -11.57 10.93
C CYS A 98 -33.08 -12.77 11.64
N ALA A 99 -31.76 -12.74 11.86
CA ALA A 99 -31.04 -13.78 12.58
C ALA A 99 -31.36 -13.82 14.09
N GLN A 100 -31.77 -12.70 14.69
CA GLN A 100 -32.15 -12.62 16.11
C GLN A 100 -33.55 -13.18 16.40
N CYS A 101 -34.38 -13.43 15.38
CA CYS A 101 -35.75 -13.89 15.55
C CYS A 101 -35.86 -15.35 16.06
N ASP A 102 -34.90 -16.21 15.73
CA ASP A 102 -34.88 -17.62 16.14
C ASP A 102 -33.44 -18.20 16.17
N PRO A 103 -33.02 -18.87 17.26
CA PRO A 103 -31.72 -19.56 17.31
C PRO A 103 -31.54 -20.68 16.27
N SER A 104 -32.62 -21.17 15.65
CA SER A 104 -32.59 -22.17 14.57
C SER A 104 -32.53 -21.57 13.16
N VAL A 105 -32.24 -20.27 13.03
CA VAL A 105 -31.97 -19.62 11.75
C VAL A 105 -30.86 -20.33 10.97
N SER A 106 -31.05 -20.45 9.65
CA SER A 106 -30.05 -21.02 8.74
C SER A 106 -28.76 -20.18 8.75
N GLU A 107 -27.73 -20.68 9.45
CA GLU A 107 -26.39 -20.10 9.45
C GLU A 107 -25.85 -19.95 8.01
N ASP A 108 -26.14 -20.91 7.13
CA ASP A 108 -25.80 -20.83 5.71
C ASP A 108 -26.38 -19.59 5.01
N SER A 109 -27.61 -19.21 5.34
CA SER A 109 -28.27 -18.05 4.74
C SER A 109 -27.71 -16.74 5.29
N LEU A 110 -27.46 -16.68 6.61
CA LEU A 110 -26.75 -15.57 7.24
C LEU A 110 -25.33 -15.40 6.68
N ARG A 111 -24.60 -16.52 6.49
CA ARG A 111 -23.23 -16.56 5.95
C ARG A 111 -23.17 -16.16 4.48
N ARG A 112 -24.11 -16.61 3.65
CA ARG A 112 -24.23 -16.20 2.23
C ARG A 112 -24.53 -14.71 2.11
N ALA A 113 -25.52 -14.21 2.86
CA ALA A 113 -25.88 -12.80 2.85
C ALA A 113 -24.70 -11.89 3.23
N ASN A 114 -24.01 -12.20 4.35
CA ASN A 114 -22.83 -11.43 4.76
C ASN A 114 -21.70 -11.53 3.74
N LYS A 115 -21.35 -12.74 3.24
CA LYS A 115 -20.29 -12.91 2.24
C LYS A 115 -20.50 -12.08 0.97
N SER A 116 -21.74 -11.96 0.49
CA SER A 116 -22.05 -11.11 -0.67
C SER A 116 -21.90 -9.62 -0.36
N LEU A 117 -22.30 -9.19 0.85
CA LEU A 117 -22.10 -7.82 1.34
C LEU A 117 -20.62 -7.50 1.60
N ASP A 118 -19.82 -8.47 2.04
CA ASP A 118 -18.37 -8.36 2.19
C ASP A 118 -17.71 -8.15 0.82
N HIS A 119 -18.12 -8.93 -0.19
CA HIS A 119 -17.55 -8.81 -1.53
C HIS A 119 -17.87 -7.46 -2.19
N ILE A 120 -19.10 -6.96 -2.06
CA ILE A 120 -19.49 -5.62 -2.58
C ILE A 120 -18.65 -4.52 -1.93
N VAL A 121 -18.47 -4.56 -0.61
CA VAL A 121 -17.64 -3.58 0.12
C VAL A 121 -16.17 -3.69 -0.31
N GLN A 122 -15.61 -4.90 -0.41
CA GLN A 122 -14.22 -5.13 -0.82
C GLN A 122 -13.96 -4.66 -2.26
N GLN A 123 -14.88 -4.91 -3.20
CA GLN A 123 -14.79 -4.40 -4.58
C GLN A 123 -14.80 -2.87 -4.60
N GLY A 124 -15.74 -2.23 -3.89
CA GLY A 124 -15.82 -0.76 -3.83
C GLY A 124 -14.59 -0.11 -3.19
N VAL A 125 -14.12 -0.64 -2.05
CA VAL A 125 -12.88 -0.19 -1.38
C VAL A 125 -11.69 -0.31 -2.33
N ARG A 126 -11.53 -1.46 -2.99
CA ARG A 126 -10.44 -1.71 -3.94
C ARG A 126 -10.48 -0.76 -5.14
N VAL A 127 -11.64 -0.56 -5.75
CA VAL A 127 -11.79 0.31 -6.93
C VAL A 127 -11.43 1.76 -6.58
N LEU A 128 -11.87 2.27 -5.42
CA LEU A 128 -11.53 3.62 -5.00
C LEU A 128 -10.06 3.77 -4.59
N SER A 129 -9.47 2.78 -3.90
CA SER A 129 -8.05 2.84 -3.49
C SER A 129 -7.08 2.65 -4.67
N GLU A 130 -7.42 1.81 -5.66
CA GLU A 130 -6.65 1.68 -6.91
C GLU A 130 -6.68 2.98 -7.72
N ARG A 131 -7.83 3.65 -7.82
CA ARG A 131 -7.99 4.92 -8.55
C ARG A 131 -7.22 6.07 -7.89
N LEU A 132 -7.39 6.27 -6.58
CA LEU A 132 -6.60 7.22 -5.79
C LEU A 132 -5.09 6.93 -5.91
N TYR A 133 -4.69 5.64 -5.96
CA TYR A 133 -3.28 5.27 -6.14
C TYR A 133 -2.73 5.70 -7.51
N LEU A 134 -3.51 5.66 -8.59
CA LEU A 134 -3.09 6.16 -9.91
C LEU A 134 -2.72 7.66 -9.86
N HIS A 135 -3.48 8.47 -9.12
CA HIS A 135 -3.20 9.90 -8.93
C HIS A 135 -1.85 10.13 -8.23
N ILE A 136 -1.59 9.43 -7.12
CA ILE A 136 -0.43 9.70 -6.25
C ILE A 136 0.85 8.95 -6.62
N ARG A 137 0.77 7.87 -7.40
CA ARG A 137 1.90 7.01 -7.77
C ARG A 137 3.13 7.78 -8.29
N LEU A 138 2.94 8.76 -9.18
CA LEU A 138 4.05 9.50 -9.79
C LEU A 138 4.85 10.31 -8.76
N PHE A 139 4.23 10.71 -7.65
CA PHE A 139 4.89 11.38 -6.55
C PHE A 139 5.70 10.40 -5.68
N PHE A 140 5.18 9.20 -5.41
CA PHE A 140 5.97 8.11 -4.78
C PHE A 140 7.19 7.71 -5.61
N GLU A 141 7.08 7.75 -6.94
CA GLU A 141 8.24 7.54 -7.82
C GLU A 141 9.28 8.66 -7.71
N ARG A 142 8.93 9.87 -7.26
CA ARG A 142 9.83 11.01 -6.99
C ARG A 142 10.45 10.99 -5.59
N LEU A 143 9.81 10.37 -4.60
CA LEU A 143 10.34 10.21 -3.23
C LEU A 143 11.67 9.43 -3.17
N VAL A 144 12.43 9.69 -2.10
CA VAL A 144 13.74 9.07 -1.79
C VAL A 144 14.71 9.07 -3.00
N LYS A 145 14.76 10.18 -3.72
CA LYS A 145 15.76 10.50 -4.76
C LYS A 145 16.66 11.65 -4.30
N ARG A 146 17.77 11.95 -4.99
CA ARG A 146 18.76 12.97 -4.58
C ARG A 146 18.16 14.34 -4.19
N LYS A 147 17.08 14.79 -4.83
CA LYS A 147 16.38 16.07 -4.54
C LYS A 147 15.41 16.03 -3.34
N TRP A 148 15.00 14.85 -2.87
CA TRP A 148 13.99 14.71 -1.80
C TRP A 148 14.44 15.32 -0.47
N LEU A 149 15.72 15.17 -0.11
CA LEU A 149 16.33 15.79 1.09
C LEU A 149 16.30 17.33 1.11
N THR A 150 15.85 17.98 0.02
CA THR A 150 15.74 19.45 -0.11
C THR A 150 14.44 19.90 -0.77
N ASN A 151 13.47 19.01 -1.02
CA ASN A 151 12.20 19.36 -1.67
C ASN A 151 11.02 18.66 -0.98
N VAL A 152 10.10 19.43 -0.41
CA VAL A 152 8.87 18.94 0.27
C VAL A 152 7.76 18.58 -0.71
N GLU A 153 7.72 19.28 -1.84
CA GLU A 153 6.70 19.21 -2.89
C GLU A 153 6.18 17.81 -3.26
N PRO A 154 6.99 16.73 -3.39
CA PRO A 154 6.45 15.42 -3.74
C PRO A 154 5.59 14.79 -2.64
N TYR A 155 5.80 15.14 -1.37
CA TYR A 155 4.91 14.70 -0.29
C TYR A 155 3.67 15.59 -0.22
N ASP A 156 3.84 16.90 -0.33
CA ASP A 156 2.72 17.86 -0.31
C ASP A 156 1.69 17.56 -1.43
N GLN A 157 2.16 17.11 -2.59
CA GLN A 157 1.32 16.66 -3.72
C GLN A 157 0.58 15.34 -3.43
N ILE A 158 1.15 14.42 -2.64
CA ILE A 158 0.46 13.20 -2.18
C ILE A 158 -0.65 13.59 -1.19
N GLU A 159 -0.33 14.43 -0.20
CA GLU A 159 -1.28 14.88 0.80
C GLU A 159 -2.45 15.67 0.19
N ALA A 160 -2.16 16.58 -0.75
CA ALA A 160 -3.18 17.36 -1.44
C ALA A 160 -4.13 16.49 -2.28
N ALA A 161 -3.60 15.53 -3.05
CA ALA A 161 -4.41 14.62 -3.86
C ALA A 161 -5.31 13.72 -3.00
N ILE A 162 -4.77 13.15 -1.91
CA ILE A 162 -5.57 12.37 -0.95
C ILE A 162 -6.67 13.23 -0.34
N LYS A 163 -6.35 14.47 0.09
CA LYS A 163 -7.34 15.41 0.65
C LYS A 163 -8.43 15.80 -0.36
N GLU A 164 -8.13 15.80 -1.66
CA GLU A 164 -9.12 16.07 -2.71
C GLU A 164 -10.07 14.87 -2.91
N ASP A 165 -9.53 13.67 -3.18
CA ASP A 165 -10.33 12.46 -3.38
C ASP A 165 -11.23 12.16 -2.15
N PHE A 166 -10.71 12.37 -0.93
CA PHE A 166 -11.48 12.15 0.29
C PHE A 166 -12.63 13.14 0.55
N LYS A 167 -12.73 14.27 -0.17
CA LYS A 167 -13.96 15.10 -0.16
C LYS A 167 -15.17 14.33 -0.69
N LYS A 168 -14.94 13.50 -1.72
CA LYS A 168 -15.95 12.62 -2.31
C LYS A 168 -16.09 11.32 -1.53
N TYR A 169 -14.98 10.72 -1.09
CA TYR A 169 -15.04 9.42 -0.41
C TYR A 169 -15.70 9.48 0.99
N ARG A 170 -15.71 10.66 1.65
CA ARG A 170 -16.51 10.94 2.86
C ARG A 170 -18.03 10.91 2.68
N ARG A 171 -18.52 10.57 1.48
CA ARG A 171 -19.94 10.24 1.24
C ARG A 171 -20.24 8.74 1.39
N MET A 172 -19.22 7.91 1.63
CA MET A 172 -19.38 6.51 1.98
C MET A 172 -19.77 6.36 3.46
N ASP A 173 -20.73 5.49 3.74
CA ASP A 173 -21.17 5.18 5.11
C ASP A 173 -20.15 4.30 5.87
N ASN A 174 -20.20 4.35 7.20
CA ASN A 174 -19.47 3.41 8.06
C ASN A 174 -20.24 2.09 8.25
N PRO A 175 -19.56 0.94 8.45
CA PRO A 175 -18.10 0.76 8.46
C PRO A 175 -17.32 0.77 7.11
N PRO A 176 -17.91 0.72 5.91
CA PRO A 176 -17.14 0.72 4.66
C PRO A 176 -16.13 1.87 4.49
N TYR A 177 -16.44 3.09 4.96
CA TYR A 177 -15.50 4.22 4.92
C TYR A 177 -14.23 3.97 5.77
N GLU A 178 -14.35 3.47 7.01
CA GLU A 178 -13.20 3.07 7.84
C GLU A 178 -12.27 2.09 7.11
N LEU A 179 -12.82 1.11 6.38
CA LEU A 179 -12.04 0.13 5.60
C LEU A 179 -11.30 0.80 4.42
N LEU A 180 -11.92 1.77 3.76
CA LEU A 180 -11.29 2.55 2.69
C LEU A 180 -10.13 3.42 3.23
N VAL A 181 -10.34 4.10 4.36
CA VAL A 181 -9.26 4.88 5.01
C VAL A 181 -8.14 3.95 5.49
N ALA A 182 -8.47 2.78 6.04
CA ALA A 182 -7.49 1.80 6.52
C ALA A 182 -6.57 1.29 5.40
N GLU A 183 -7.12 0.91 4.25
CA GLU A 183 -6.33 0.42 3.11
C GLU A 183 -5.54 1.55 2.45
N VAL A 184 -6.09 2.76 2.28
CA VAL A 184 -5.32 3.89 1.73
C VAL A 184 -4.17 4.29 2.66
N HIS A 185 -4.35 4.24 3.99
CA HIS A 185 -3.27 4.45 4.96
C HIS A 185 -2.17 3.38 4.80
N ARG A 186 -2.55 2.10 4.78
CA ARG A 186 -1.62 0.97 4.58
C ARG A 186 -0.86 1.11 3.24
N ARG A 187 -1.57 1.48 2.17
CA ARG A 187 -1.03 1.69 0.83
C ARG A 187 0.01 2.82 0.78
N VAL A 188 -0.28 3.97 1.41
CA VAL A 188 0.65 5.11 1.49
C VAL A 188 1.94 4.74 2.22
N VAL A 189 1.83 4.14 3.41
CA VAL A 189 3.01 3.75 4.20
C VAL A 189 3.81 2.67 3.46
N MET A 190 3.15 1.67 2.87
CA MET A 190 3.80 0.61 2.08
C MET A 190 4.54 1.15 0.85
N GLU A 191 3.96 2.09 0.08
CA GLU A 191 4.65 2.69 -1.08
C GLU A 191 5.79 3.63 -0.65
N TYR A 192 5.67 4.28 0.51
CA TYR A 192 6.76 5.03 1.13
C TYR A 192 7.93 4.11 1.47
N LEU A 193 7.67 3.03 2.21
CA LEU A 193 8.64 1.98 2.54
C LEU A 193 9.26 1.38 1.28
N ARG A 194 8.48 1.11 0.23
CA ARG A 194 8.96 0.64 -1.08
C ARG A 194 9.88 1.66 -1.77
N SER A 195 9.69 2.96 -1.57
CA SER A 195 10.64 3.97 -2.06
C SER A 195 11.91 4.09 -1.22
N ILE A 196 11.86 3.81 0.10
CA ILE A 196 13.05 3.66 0.95
C ILE A 196 13.86 2.42 0.55
N MET A 197 13.23 1.24 0.54
CA MET A 197 13.86 -0.07 0.35
C MET A 197 14.46 -0.32 -1.06
N ARG A 198 14.34 0.67 -1.96
CA ARG A 198 15.07 0.76 -3.24
C ARG A 198 16.51 1.27 -3.10
N GLY A 199 16.98 1.62 -1.90
CA GLY A 199 18.40 1.89 -1.61
C GLY A 199 19.03 3.09 -2.34
N ARG A 200 18.22 4.00 -2.88
CA ARG A 200 18.64 5.09 -3.81
C ARG A 200 19.53 6.17 -3.16
N ILE A 201 19.64 6.18 -1.83
CA ILE A 201 20.42 7.15 -1.04
C ILE A 201 21.25 6.36 -0.04
N ILE A 202 22.54 6.70 0.07
CA ILE A 202 23.48 6.14 1.05
C ILE A 202 24.05 7.32 1.86
N CYS A 203 23.94 7.26 3.18
CA CYS A 203 24.37 8.32 4.08
C CYS A 203 25.88 8.26 4.36
N THR A 204 26.67 9.07 3.66
CA THR A 204 28.14 9.10 3.78
C THR A 204 28.66 9.87 5.00
N SER A 205 27.80 10.50 5.80
CA SER A 205 28.20 11.30 6.96
C SER A 205 27.08 11.41 8.00
N MET A 206 27.44 11.73 9.26
CA MET A 206 26.47 11.93 10.34
C MET A 206 25.50 13.09 10.05
N LYS A 207 25.98 14.18 9.43
CA LYS A 207 25.13 15.30 8.97
C LYS A 207 24.10 14.85 7.92
N MET A 208 24.43 13.85 7.10
CA MET A 208 23.50 13.27 6.14
C MET A 208 22.49 12.33 6.81
N ARG A 209 22.94 11.49 7.76
CA ARG A 209 22.06 10.63 8.59
C ARG A 209 21.00 11.45 9.32
N LYS A 210 21.41 12.44 10.12
CA LYS A 210 20.51 13.29 10.91
C LYS A 210 19.50 14.06 10.05
N ARG A 211 19.90 14.51 8.85
CA ARG A 211 18.99 15.14 7.87
C ARG A 211 18.00 14.15 7.25
N MET A 212 18.44 12.94 6.89
CA MET A 212 17.53 11.92 6.32
C MET A 212 16.55 11.40 7.37
N ALA A 213 17.02 11.16 8.59
CA ALA A 213 16.19 10.75 9.72
C ALA A 213 15.16 11.83 10.09
N GLY A 214 15.60 13.09 10.25
CA GLY A 214 14.67 14.22 10.46
C GLY A 214 13.58 14.25 9.39
N ARG A 215 13.95 14.15 8.11
CA ARG A 215 12.98 14.17 7.01
C ARG A 215 11.97 12.99 7.02
N LEU A 216 12.42 11.78 7.34
CA LEU A 216 11.53 10.62 7.53
C LEU A 216 10.57 10.80 8.71
N ARG A 217 11.09 11.34 9.82
CA ARG A 217 10.33 11.65 11.03
C ARG A 217 9.31 12.76 10.78
N ASP A 218 9.63 13.74 9.93
CA ASP A 218 8.77 14.87 9.59
C ASP A 218 7.61 14.43 8.68
N GLU A 219 7.89 13.78 7.54
CA GLU A 219 6.85 13.24 6.66
C GLU A 219 6.03 12.14 7.36
N GLY A 220 6.65 11.33 8.24
CA GLY A 220 5.93 10.37 9.09
C GLY A 220 4.91 11.02 10.03
N ARG A 221 5.24 12.20 10.62
CA ARG A 221 4.28 12.98 11.41
C ARG A 221 3.17 13.59 10.54
N GLN A 222 3.47 13.99 9.30
CA GLN A 222 2.45 14.48 8.36
C GLN A 222 1.49 13.36 7.92
N ILE A 223 1.99 12.16 7.60
CA ILE A 223 1.18 10.97 7.27
C ILE A 223 0.27 10.61 8.45
N LYS A 224 0.83 10.54 9.67
CA LYS A 224 0.05 10.29 10.91
C LYS A 224 -1.04 11.34 11.13
N ALA A 225 -0.75 12.62 10.88
CA ALA A 225 -1.74 13.69 11.00
C ALA A 225 -2.85 13.55 9.94
N LEU A 226 -2.49 13.38 8.67
CA LEU A 226 -3.42 13.17 7.56
C LEU A 226 -4.39 12.01 7.84
N PHE A 227 -3.87 10.83 8.22
CA PHE A 227 -4.73 9.67 8.44
C PHE A 227 -5.48 9.70 9.77
N LYS A 228 -5.01 10.45 10.77
CA LYS A 228 -5.81 10.77 11.96
C LYS A 228 -6.98 11.70 11.60
N ASP A 229 -6.74 12.74 10.80
CA ASP A 229 -7.76 13.69 10.35
C ASP A 229 -8.79 13.03 9.41
N LEU A 230 -8.43 11.93 8.76
CA LEU A 230 -9.30 11.05 7.98
C LEU A 230 -9.92 9.89 8.79
N GLU A 231 -9.74 9.85 10.11
CA GLU A 231 -10.35 8.86 11.02
C GLU A 231 -9.89 7.40 10.78
N SER A 232 -8.62 7.21 10.39
CA SER A 232 -8.04 5.88 10.13
C SER A 232 -7.94 5.02 11.39
N PRO A 233 -8.44 3.76 11.38
CA PRO A 233 -8.22 2.82 12.48
C PRO A 233 -6.79 2.23 12.48
N SER A 234 -6.00 2.43 11.43
CA SER A 234 -4.69 1.80 11.23
C SER A 234 -3.52 2.52 11.92
N SER A 235 -3.72 3.03 13.15
CA SER A 235 -2.68 3.77 13.90
C SER A 235 -1.43 2.95 14.26
N TRP A 236 -1.49 1.62 14.11
CA TRP A 236 -0.32 0.74 14.21
C TRP A 236 0.72 0.95 13.09
N LEU A 237 0.37 1.67 12.01
CA LEU A 237 1.30 2.03 10.94
C LEU A 237 2.18 3.25 11.30
N ASP A 238 1.75 4.06 12.26
CA ASP A 238 2.29 5.40 12.52
C ASP A 238 3.79 5.41 12.91
N SER A 239 4.28 4.33 13.53
CA SER A 239 5.67 4.20 13.99
C SER A 239 6.65 3.75 12.91
N ALA A 240 6.18 3.18 11.79
CA ALA A 240 7.02 2.53 10.78
C ALA A 240 8.14 3.44 10.21
N LEU A 241 7.83 4.70 9.89
CA LEU A 241 8.83 5.66 9.42
C LEU A 241 9.68 6.24 10.55
N SER A 242 9.18 6.26 11.79
CA SER A 242 9.92 6.70 12.97
C SER A 242 11.07 5.73 13.27
N HIS A 243 10.81 4.42 13.31
CA HIS A 243 11.86 3.41 13.55
C HIS A 243 12.97 3.46 12.50
N ILE A 244 12.61 3.61 11.22
CA ILE A 244 13.60 3.73 10.15
C ILE A 244 14.39 5.03 10.29
N SER A 245 13.79 6.11 10.80
CA SER A 245 14.52 7.34 11.11
C SER A 245 15.56 7.14 12.22
N GLU A 246 15.22 6.43 13.30
CA GLU A 246 16.16 6.16 14.40
C GLU A 246 17.26 5.19 13.97
N LEU A 247 16.93 4.10 13.25
CA LEU A 247 17.95 3.18 12.69
C LEU A 247 18.96 3.87 11.77
N ILE A 248 18.57 4.96 11.10
CA ILE A 248 19.48 5.79 10.29
C ILE A 248 20.27 6.77 11.16
N GLN A 249 19.69 7.29 12.24
CA GLN A 249 20.24 8.35 13.09
C GLN A 249 21.17 7.87 14.21
N LEU A 250 20.81 6.79 14.90
CA LEU A 250 21.52 6.25 16.07
C LEU A 250 22.99 5.98 15.73
N GLU A 251 23.88 6.24 16.69
CA GLU A 251 25.33 6.31 16.44
C GLU A 251 26.03 5.00 16.82
N ASP A 252 25.75 4.48 18.02
CA ASP A 252 26.30 3.26 18.61
C ASP A 252 25.52 1.98 18.23
N ILE A 253 26.16 0.81 18.40
CA ILE A 253 25.60 -0.49 18.02
C ILE A 253 24.50 -0.99 18.98
N PRO A 254 24.64 -0.92 20.32
CA PRO A 254 23.60 -1.38 21.25
C PRO A 254 22.25 -0.68 21.07
N SER A 255 22.22 0.64 20.85
CA SER A 255 20.96 1.34 20.56
C SER A 255 20.35 0.91 19.22
N ILE A 256 21.16 0.65 18.18
CA ILE A 256 20.64 0.14 16.90
C ILE A 256 20.08 -1.28 17.07
N GLN A 257 20.73 -2.14 17.86
CA GLN A 257 20.23 -3.48 18.17
C GLN A 257 18.90 -3.42 18.94
N MET A 258 18.78 -2.51 19.92
CA MET A 258 17.53 -2.28 20.64
C MET A 258 16.40 -1.82 19.70
N GLU A 259 16.69 -0.84 18.83
CA GLU A 259 15.72 -0.29 17.87
C GLU A 259 15.27 -1.34 16.83
N VAL A 260 16.18 -2.22 16.38
CA VAL A 260 15.79 -3.40 15.56
C VAL A 260 14.88 -4.34 16.35
N GLY A 261 15.18 -4.57 17.64
CA GLY A 261 14.34 -5.38 18.52
C GLY A 261 12.93 -4.82 18.71
N VAL A 262 12.78 -3.49 18.81
CA VAL A 262 11.46 -2.83 18.85
C VAL A 262 10.76 -2.92 17.50
N LEU A 263 11.46 -2.58 16.39
CA LEU A 263 10.91 -2.65 15.03
C LEU A 263 10.36 -4.04 14.68
N VAL A 264 11.06 -5.12 15.03
CA VAL A 264 10.61 -6.50 14.77
C VAL A 264 9.44 -6.91 15.69
N ARG A 265 9.26 -6.27 16.85
CA ARG A 265 8.12 -6.52 17.75
C ARG A 265 6.85 -5.77 17.32
N GLU A 266 6.98 -4.53 16.84
CA GLU A 266 5.84 -3.78 16.29
C GLU A 266 5.48 -4.25 14.87
N PHE A 267 6.47 -4.61 14.05
CA PHE A 267 6.31 -5.07 12.68
C PHE A 267 6.92 -6.48 12.48
N PRO A 268 6.26 -7.54 13.00
CA PRO A 268 6.77 -8.91 13.01
C PRO A 268 6.88 -9.63 11.65
N ASP A 269 6.63 -8.92 10.54
CA ASP A 269 6.98 -9.36 9.19
C ASP A 269 8.30 -8.73 8.66
N VAL A 270 9.00 -7.92 9.48
CA VAL A 270 10.35 -7.41 9.23
C VAL A 270 11.37 -8.55 9.26
N ARG A 271 11.61 -9.12 8.08
CA ARG A 271 12.73 -10.05 7.81
C ARG A 271 14.08 -9.33 7.69
N THR A 272 15.16 -10.07 7.95
CA THR A 272 16.58 -9.65 7.86
C THR A 272 16.90 -8.76 6.64
N LYS A 273 16.32 -9.07 5.46
CA LYS A 273 16.50 -8.29 4.21
C LYS A 273 16.17 -6.80 4.34
N HIS A 274 15.15 -6.43 5.12
CA HIS A 274 14.71 -5.04 5.27
C HIS A 274 15.70 -4.24 6.14
N VAL A 275 16.13 -4.83 7.26
CA VAL A 275 17.16 -4.25 8.13
C VAL A 275 18.47 -4.09 7.36
N SER A 276 18.87 -5.09 6.56
CA SER A 276 20.05 -5.02 5.69
C SER A 276 19.99 -3.83 4.72
N ALA A 277 18.82 -3.56 4.13
CA ALA A 277 18.60 -2.39 3.27
C ALA A 277 18.67 -1.05 4.04
N ILE A 278 18.11 -0.98 5.25
CA ILE A 278 18.21 0.22 6.10
C ILE A 278 19.68 0.48 6.48
N LEU A 279 20.46 -0.55 6.80
CA LEU A 279 21.90 -0.44 7.10
C LEU A 279 22.72 -0.01 5.88
N ASN A 280 22.33 -0.43 4.67
CA ASN A 280 22.90 0.10 3.41
C ASN A 280 22.62 1.60 3.26
N ILE A 281 21.40 2.06 3.55
CA ILE A 281 20.99 3.47 3.52
C ILE A 281 21.71 4.29 4.60
N ARG A 282 21.95 3.72 5.80
CA ARG A 282 22.80 4.31 6.86
C ARG A 282 24.26 4.47 6.44
N GLY A 283 24.72 3.74 5.42
CA GLY A 283 26.12 3.66 5.02
C GLY A 283 26.98 2.87 6.02
N MET A 284 26.47 1.74 6.52
CA MET A 284 27.22 0.84 7.40
C MET A 284 28.13 -0.10 6.58
N THR A 285 29.45 0.08 6.73
CA THR A 285 30.49 -0.68 6.00
C THR A 285 31.24 -1.70 6.85
N ARG A 286 31.13 -1.65 8.19
CA ARG A 286 31.78 -2.59 9.11
C ARG A 286 30.96 -3.88 9.22
N GLN A 287 31.46 -4.98 8.66
CA GLN A 287 30.69 -6.22 8.50
C GLN A 287 30.41 -6.95 9.83
N ALA A 288 31.27 -6.81 10.85
CA ALA A 288 31.04 -7.39 12.18
C ALA A 288 29.82 -6.75 12.87
N GLU A 289 29.87 -5.43 13.10
CA GLU A 289 28.76 -4.61 13.60
C GLU A 289 27.45 -4.86 12.83
N ARG A 290 27.54 -4.94 11.50
CA ARG A 290 26.40 -5.26 10.64
C ARG A 290 25.80 -6.63 10.97
N GLN A 291 26.64 -7.65 11.16
CA GLN A 291 26.16 -9.00 11.46
C GLN A 291 25.61 -9.11 12.89
N GLU A 292 26.18 -8.39 13.85
CA GLU A 292 25.68 -8.25 15.23
C GLU A 292 24.26 -7.64 15.27
N ILE A 293 23.98 -6.67 14.41
CA ILE A 293 22.63 -6.08 14.28
C ILE A 293 21.66 -7.02 13.54
N LEU A 294 22.12 -7.65 12.45
CA LEU A 294 21.28 -8.58 11.68
C LEU A 294 20.99 -9.90 12.42
N ASN A 295 21.77 -10.26 13.45
CA ASN A 295 21.48 -11.41 14.29
C ASN A 295 20.23 -11.19 15.16
N ILE A 296 20.00 -9.98 15.70
CA ILE A 296 18.80 -9.65 16.51
C ILE A 296 17.50 -10.08 15.82
N VAL A 297 17.42 -9.92 14.49
CA VAL A 297 16.25 -10.37 13.71
C VAL A 297 16.13 -11.90 13.72
N LYS A 298 17.23 -12.62 13.48
CA LYS A 298 17.27 -14.10 13.49
C LYS A 298 16.95 -14.69 14.86
N ASP A 299 17.44 -14.04 15.92
CA ASP A 299 17.28 -14.47 17.29
C ASP A 299 15.79 -14.38 17.68
N ILE A 300 15.13 -13.26 17.35
CA ILE A 300 13.68 -13.08 17.52
C ILE A 300 12.85 -13.98 16.57
N GLU A 301 13.37 -14.29 15.37
CA GLU A 301 12.75 -15.27 14.46
C GLU A 301 12.85 -16.71 15.02
N SER A 302 13.85 -17.01 15.86
CA SER A 302 14.16 -18.35 16.39
C SER A 302 13.55 -18.62 17.77
N ASP A 303 13.43 -17.60 18.64
CA ASP A 303 12.90 -17.70 20.01
C ASP A 303 11.37 -17.81 20.07
N GLY A 304 10.77 -18.61 19.18
CA GLY A 304 9.32 -18.74 19.05
C GLY A 304 8.66 -17.43 18.62
N GLY A 305 9.15 -16.84 17.52
CA GLY A 305 8.72 -15.53 17.02
C GLY A 305 7.20 -15.33 16.96
N PRO A 306 6.72 -14.08 17.12
CA PRO A 306 5.32 -13.74 17.42
C PRO A 306 4.30 -14.50 16.57
N GLY A 307 3.31 -15.08 17.25
CA GLY A 307 2.35 -16.05 16.72
C GLY A 307 1.60 -15.59 15.47
N PRO A 308 1.01 -16.54 14.71
CA PRO A 308 0.61 -16.36 13.32
C PRO A 308 -0.22 -15.09 13.10
N LEU A 309 0.43 -14.09 12.51
CA LEU A 309 -0.13 -12.78 12.24
C LEU A 309 -1.34 -12.90 11.32
N SER A 310 -2.40 -12.12 11.56
CA SER A 310 -3.37 -11.91 10.49
C SER A 310 -2.69 -11.21 9.32
N ARG A 311 -3.05 -11.59 8.10
CA ARG A 311 -2.58 -10.92 6.87
C ARG A 311 -2.92 -9.42 6.87
N ASP A 312 -3.98 -9.04 7.57
CA ASP A 312 -4.45 -7.65 7.72
C ASP A 312 -3.46 -6.76 8.51
N ARG A 313 -2.47 -7.37 9.20
CA ARG A 313 -1.36 -6.67 9.87
C ARG A 313 0.01 -6.90 9.21
N ALA A 314 0.03 -7.40 7.97
CA ALA A 314 1.24 -7.39 7.16
C ALA A 314 1.51 -5.99 6.59
N LEU A 315 2.79 -5.60 6.59
CA LEU A 315 3.29 -4.36 5.99
C LEU A 315 4.60 -4.63 5.22
N PHE A 316 5.64 -5.12 5.88
CA PHE A 316 6.95 -5.36 5.26
C PHE A 316 6.96 -6.59 4.35
N ALA A 317 6.08 -7.58 4.55
CA ALA A 317 5.95 -8.73 3.67
C ALA A 317 5.66 -8.33 2.20
N GLU A 318 4.91 -7.24 2.01
CA GLU A 318 4.56 -6.68 0.69
C GLU A 318 5.58 -5.64 0.19
N VAL A 319 6.58 -5.26 0.99
CA VAL A 319 7.62 -4.30 0.59
C VAL A 319 8.81 -5.04 -0.04
N PRO A 320 8.99 -5.00 -1.38
CA PRO A 320 10.16 -5.59 -2.02
C PRO A 320 11.40 -4.75 -1.69
N VAL A 321 12.39 -5.41 -1.10
CA VAL A 321 13.76 -4.90 -1.03
C VAL A 321 14.42 -5.14 -2.39
N THR A 322 15.05 -4.11 -2.97
CA THR A 322 15.93 -4.33 -4.13
C THR A 322 17.08 -5.23 -3.69
N SER A 323 17.20 -6.41 -4.29
CA SER A 323 18.19 -7.42 -3.91
C SER A 323 19.59 -6.82 -3.85
N GLU A 324 20.34 -7.22 -2.82
CA GLU A 324 21.72 -6.76 -2.67
C GLU A 324 22.52 -7.25 -3.87
N VAL A 325 22.90 -6.32 -4.75
CA VAL A 325 24.00 -6.52 -5.70
C VAL A 325 25.21 -6.79 -4.84
N HIS A 326 25.50 -8.08 -4.63
CA HIS A 326 26.65 -8.52 -3.85
C HIS A 326 27.87 -7.81 -4.43
N CYS A 327 28.59 -7.08 -3.59
CA CYS A 327 29.79 -6.38 -4.01
C CYS A 327 30.84 -7.44 -4.40
N LEU A 328 30.82 -7.85 -5.67
CA LEU A 328 31.82 -8.73 -6.26
C LEU A 328 33.19 -8.17 -5.92
N ASN A 329 33.93 -8.95 -5.14
CA ASN A 329 34.98 -8.45 -4.29
C ASN A 329 36.05 -7.74 -5.15
N VAL A 330 36.24 -6.42 -4.96
CA VAL A 330 37.04 -5.56 -5.86
C VAL A 330 38.56 -5.76 -5.64
N GLY A 331 38.96 -6.97 -5.25
CA GLY A 331 40.35 -7.45 -5.23
C GLY A 331 40.84 -7.91 -6.61
N LEU A 332 39.95 -8.34 -7.51
CA LEU A 332 40.33 -8.82 -8.86
C LEU A 332 40.99 -7.72 -9.72
N SER A 333 40.66 -6.44 -9.49
CA SER A 333 41.22 -5.30 -10.22
C SER A 333 42.74 -5.09 -10.01
N ARG A 334 43.38 -5.78 -9.05
CA ARG A 334 44.84 -5.71 -8.86
C ARG A 334 45.63 -6.79 -9.61
N ILE A 335 44.99 -7.86 -10.09
CA ILE A 335 45.67 -8.93 -10.86
C ILE A 335 45.70 -8.60 -12.36
N ALA A 336 44.72 -7.84 -12.87
CA ALA A 336 44.62 -7.49 -14.28
C ALA A 336 45.74 -6.54 -14.80
N LEU A 337 46.50 -5.90 -13.91
CA LEU A 337 47.52 -4.90 -14.29
C LEU A 337 48.95 -5.45 -14.41
N THR A 338 49.22 -6.68 -13.98
CA THR A 338 50.56 -7.31 -14.08
C THR A 338 50.75 -8.19 -15.33
N ALA A 339 49.70 -8.41 -16.13
CA ALA A 339 49.76 -9.24 -17.35
C ALA A 339 50.14 -8.47 -18.63
N SER A 340 50.25 -7.14 -18.57
CA SER A 340 50.45 -6.28 -19.76
C SER A 340 51.91 -6.16 -20.23
N SER A 341 52.89 -6.45 -19.35
CA SER A 341 54.31 -6.12 -19.55
C SER A 341 55.12 -7.11 -20.41
N CYS A 342 54.50 -8.17 -20.94
CA CYS A 342 55.23 -9.29 -21.59
C CYS A 342 55.02 -9.41 -23.11
N VAL A 343 54.33 -8.47 -23.76
CA VAL A 343 54.05 -8.51 -25.21
C VAL A 343 54.60 -7.27 -25.94
N SER A 344 55.93 -7.11 -25.92
CA SER A 344 56.63 -6.06 -26.70
C SER A 344 57.92 -6.54 -27.38
N ALA A 345 58.29 -7.81 -27.20
CA ALA A 345 59.21 -8.49 -28.10
C ALA A 345 58.44 -9.02 -29.33
N LEU A 346 59.14 -9.20 -30.46
CA LEU A 346 58.62 -9.81 -31.70
C LEU A 346 57.57 -9.01 -32.51
N ARG A 347 57.97 -7.85 -33.07
CA ARG A 347 57.51 -7.44 -34.41
C ARG A 347 58.71 -7.03 -35.30
N PRO A 348 58.80 -7.48 -36.57
CA PRO A 348 59.99 -7.24 -37.39
C PRO A 348 60.10 -5.81 -37.97
N ARG A 349 61.34 -5.34 -38.15
CA ARG A 349 61.68 -4.14 -38.95
C ARG A 349 61.29 -4.31 -40.42
N ARG A 350 60.68 -3.28 -41.03
CA ARG A 350 60.79 -3.00 -42.48
C ARG A 350 61.26 -1.56 -42.72
N ARG A 351 61.76 -1.30 -43.94
CA ARG A 351 62.64 -0.16 -44.28
C ARG A 351 61.91 1.16 -44.52
N LYS A 352 62.65 2.27 -44.37
CA LYS A 352 62.28 3.64 -44.76
C LYS A 352 62.33 3.84 -46.28
N THR A 353 61.55 4.80 -46.77
CA THR A 353 61.87 5.60 -47.96
C THR A 353 61.50 7.08 -47.68
N ARG A 354 62.24 8.04 -48.26
CA ARG A 354 61.92 9.49 -48.32
C ARG A 354 61.32 9.80 -49.71
N THR A 355 60.76 10.98 -50.06
CA THR A 355 60.54 12.25 -49.32
C THR A 355 59.04 12.62 -49.43
N SER A 356 58.47 13.83 -49.60
CA SER A 356 58.90 15.23 -49.89
C SER A 356 58.07 16.23 -49.04
N THR A 357 58.03 17.51 -49.41
CA THR A 357 57.27 18.61 -48.76
C THR A 357 56.53 19.48 -49.77
N GLN A 358 55.32 19.94 -49.41
CA GLN A 358 54.67 21.20 -49.85
C GLN A 358 53.49 21.42 -48.86
N GLU A 359 53.58 22.34 -47.89
CA GLU A 359 53.35 23.80 -47.97
C GLU A 359 51.87 24.19 -48.20
N ASN A 360 51.36 25.07 -47.33
CA ASN A 360 50.02 25.66 -47.37
C ASN A 360 49.94 26.74 -48.48
N PRO A 361 48.74 27.31 -48.72
CA PRO A 361 48.50 28.61 -48.08
C PRO A 361 47.16 28.70 -47.33
N ASP A 362 47.02 29.74 -46.52
CA ASP A 362 45.77 30.22 -45.94
C ASP A 362 44.83 30.76 -47.02
N ASP A 363 43.55 30.92 -46.69
CA ASP A 363 42.91 32.24 -46.80
C ASP A 363 41.75 32.40 -45.82
N ALA A 364 41.32 33.62 -45.56
CA ALA A 364 40.30 33.94 -44.55
C ALA A 364 39.21 34.88 -45.09
N LEU A 365 37.95 34.60 -44.74
CA LEU A 365 36.84 35.56 -44.60
C LEU A 365 35.63 34.92 -43.89
#